data_AF-A0A3M0JTC6-F1
#
_entry.id   AF-A0A3M0JTC6-F1
#
_cell.length_a   1.000
_cell.length_b   1.000
_cell.length_c   1.000
_cell.angle_alpha   90.00
_cell.angle_beta   90.00
_cell.angle_gamma   90.00
#
_symmetry.space_group_name_H-M   'P 1'
#
loop_
_entity.id
_entity.type
_entity.pdbx_description
1 polymer ?
#
loop_
_entity_poly.entity_id
_entity_poly.type
_entity_poly.pdbx_seq_one_letter_code
_entity_poly.pdbx_strand_id
1 'polypeptide(L)'
;MGPVQTSLPMSSMIPKGQPCAVLDIKDCFFSIPLHDEDKERFAFSIVFPNSQRPNLRFQWKVLPQGMVNSPTICQITVDRALEPVRRSNPTVTIVQYMDDILIAAPSASQVDRAVSTVSETLKTNGFEIASAKIKKGPCVTFLGVEISSSYITPPQIKIRRDIETLHDMQQLVGSLQWLRNIILIPPEVMDPLNDLLKGKNSWEQKH
;
A
#
# COMPACT_ATOMS: atom_id res chain seq x y z
N MET A 1 -18.25 4.23 -7.88
CA MET A 1 -16.99 3.54 -7.56
C MET A 1 -15.92 4.61 -7.45
N GLY A 2 -15.27 4.74 -6.29
CA GLY A 2 -14.18 5.72 -6.11
C GLY A 2 -12.97 5.35 -6.97
N PRO A 3 -12.05 6.30 -7.23
CA PRO A 3 -10.86 6.01 -8.02
C PRO A 3 -10.07 4.87 -7.38
N VAL A 4 -9.88 3.78 -8.11
CA VAL A 4 -8.93 2.73 -7.76
C VAL A 4 -7.55 3.37 -7.79
N GLN A 5 -6.87 3.36 -6.65
CA GLN A 5 -5.54 3.94 -6.53
C GLN A 5 -4.57 3.08 -7.35
N THR A 6 -4.07 3.62 -8.45
CA THR A 6 -3.26 2.91 -9.46
C THR A 6 -1.77 3.24 -9.37
N SER A 7 -1.37 4.17 -8.50
CA SER A 7 0.02 4.64 -8.41
C SER A 7 0.49 4.87 -6.98
N LEU A 8 1.78 4.60 -6.75
CA LEU A 8 2.50 5.00 -5.54
C LEU A 8 2.47 6.53 -5.36
N PRO A 9 2.50 7.05 -4.12
CA PRO A 9 2.61 8.48 -3.89
C PRO A 9 3.94 9.00 -4.46
N MET A 10 3.89 10.13 -5.16
CA MET A 10 5.11 10.71 -5.74
C MET A 10 6.01 11.25 -4.62
N SER A 11 7.30 10.94 -4.72
CA SER A 11 8.32 11.39 -3.76
C SER A 11 8.43 12.93 -3.68
N SER A 12 8.01 13.64 -4.73
CA SER A 12 7.93 15.10 -4.78
C SER A 12 6.93 15.72 -3.79
N MET A 13 6.06 14.91 -3.17
CA MET A 13 5.11 15.39 -2.17
C MET A 13 5.78 15.74 -0.84
N ILE A 14 7.03 15.34 -0.62
CA ILE A 14 7.77 15.58 0.62
C ILE A 14 8.61 16.85 0.46
N PRO A 15 8.40 17.89 1.29
CA PRO A 15 9.20 19.11 1.19
C PRO A 15 10.69 18.85 1.50
N LYS A 16 11.57 19.40 0.66
CA LYS A 16 13.02 19.25 0.81
C LYS A 16 13.52 19.80 2.15
N GLY A 17 14.42 19.09 2.81
CA GLY A 17 15.06 19.52 4.05
C GLY A 17 14.23 19.33 5.33
N GLN A 18 12.99 18.83 5.22
CA GLN A 18 12.14 18.65 6.39
C GLN A 18 12.45 17.32 7.11
N PRO A 19 12.51 17.32 8.45
CA PRO A 19 12.52 16.09 9.23
C PRO A 19 11.25 15.28 8.97
N CYS A 20 11.42 13.96 8.96
CA CYS A 20 10.36 13.01 8.63
C CYS A 20 10.22 11.91 9.69
N ALA A 21 9.03 11.35 9.80
CA ALA A 21 8.74 10.14 10.55
C ALA A 21 7.87 9.21 9.71
N VAL A 22 8.11 7.91 9.81
CA VAL A 22 7.28 6.86 9.19
C VAL A 22 6.62 6.04 10.28
N LEU A 23 5.33 5.78 10.09
CA LEU A 23 4.47 4.97 10.95
C LEU A 23 3.83 3.87 10.11
N ASP A 24 3.57 2.74 10.77
CA ASP A 24 2.95 1.55 10.19
C ASP A 24 1.70 1.24 11.04
N ILE A 25 0.54 1.23 10.40
CA ILE A 25 -0.71 0.81 11.02
C ILE A 25 -0.68 -0.71 11.10
N LYS A 26 -0.64 -1.22 12.32
CA LYS A 26 -0.68 -2.64 12.57
C LYS A 26 -2.02 -3.20 12.13
N ASP A 27 -1.98 -4.25 11.31
CA ASP A 27 -3.17 -5.00 10.91
C ASP A 27 -4.29 -4.15 10.26
N CYS A 28 -3.97 -3.06 9.51
CA CYS A 28 -4.97 -2.10 8.96
C CYS A 28 -6.21 -2.79 8.39
N PHE A 29 -6.00 -3.80 7.55
CA PHE A 29 -7.09 -4.53 6.90
C PHE A 29 -7.99 -5.24 7.90
N PHE A 30 -7.41 -5.86 8.92
CA PHE A 30 -8.17 -6.57 9.95
C PHE A 30 -8.84 -5.62 10.95
N SER A 31 -8.39 -4.37 11.04
CA SER A 31 -9.06 -3.32 11.82
C SER A 31 -10.34 -2.78 11.16
N ILE A 32 -10.56 -3.07 9.87
CA ILE A 32 -11.71 -2.55 9.12
C ILE A 32 -12.81 -3.62 9.04
N PRO A 33 -13.98 -3.40 9.65
CA PRO A 33 -15.09 -4.35 9.58
C PRO A 33 -15.66 -4.42 8.17
N LEU A 34 -16.04 -5.63 7.76
CA LEU A 34 -16.76 -5.86 6.51
C LEU A 34 -18.26 -5.69 6.74
N HIS A 35 -18.98 -5.11 5.77
CA HIS A 35 -20.43 -4.97 5.83
C HIS A 35 -21.13 -6.34 5.90
N ASP A 36 -22.19 -6.47 6.70
CA ASP A 36 -22.83 -7.77 6.98
C ASP A 36 -23.32 -8.49 5.72
N GLU A 37 -23.90 -7.75 4.76
CA GLU A 37 -24.38 -8.28 3.49
C GLU A 37 -23.27 -8.79 2.56
N ASP A 38 -22.03 -8.35 2.79
CA ASP A 38 -20.87 -8.75 2.00
C ASP A 38 -20.19 -10.00 2.58
N LYS A 39 -20.34 -10.29 3.88
CA LYS A 39 -19.63 -11.39 4.56
C LYS A 39 -19.84 -12.75 3.89
N GLU A 40 -21.07 -13.03 3.44
CA GLU A 40 -21.39 -14.28 2.76
C GLU A 40 -20.67 -14.42 1.41
N ARG A 41 -20.52 -13.31 0.67
CA ARG A 41 -19.86 -13.27 -0.64
C ARG A 41 -18.38 -13.64 -0.56
N PHE A 42 -17.79 -13.44 0.62
CA PHE A 42 -16.40 -13.79 0.91
C PHE A 42 -16.27 -15.06 1.76
N ALA A 43 -17.30 -15.91 1.82
CA ALA A 43 -17.17 -17.18 2.51
C ALA A 43 -16.20 -18.12 1.78
N PHE A 44 -15.42 -18.90 2.54
CA PHE A 44 -14.51 -19.91 2.01
C PHE A 44 -14.67 -21.23 2.77
N SER A 45 -14.26 -22.32 2.12
CA SER A 45 -14.35 -23.66 2.69
C SER A 45 -12.97 -24.26 2.92
N ILE A 46 -12.75 -24.82 4.10
CA ILE A 46 -11.59 -25.68 4.37
C ILE A 46 -11.99 -27.11 3.97
N VAL A 47 -11.29 -27.65 2.98
CA VAL A 47 -11.48 -29.01 2.46
C VAL A 47 -10.51 -29.95 3.18
N PHE A 48 -10.99 -31.11 3.60
CA PHE A 48 -10.16 -32.12 4.27
C PHE A 48 -9.68 -33.18 3.29
N PRO A 49 -8.41 -33.65 3.41
CA PRO A 49 -7.89 -34.72 2.57
C PRO A 49 -8.82 -35.93 2.59
N ASN A 50 -9.09 -36.50 1.41
CA ASN A 50 -9.95 -37.68 1.23
C ASN A 50 -11.33 -37.56 1.89
N SER A 51 -11.86 -36.34 2.05
CA SER A 51 -13.17 -36.09 2.68
C SER A 51 -13.30 -36.72 4.08
N GLN A 52 -12.20 -36.81 4.82
CA GLN A 52 -12.16 -37.40 6.19
C GLN A 52 -13.18 -36.79 7.14
N ARG A 53 -13.62 -35.55 6.89
CA ARG A 53 -14.73 -34.89 7.57
C ARG A 53 -15.42 -33.90 6.63
N PRO A 54 -16.69 -33.50 6.91
CA PRO A 54 -17.38 -32.48 6.14
C PRO A 54 -16.58 -31.17 6.07
N ASN A 55 -16.67 -30.49 4.94
CA ASN A 55 -16.01 -29.20 4.74
C ASN A 55 -16.52 -28.18 5.76
N LEU A 56 -15.60 -27.41 6.34
CA LEU A 56 -15.94 -26.33 7.24
C LEU A 56 -16.02 -25.03 6.43
N ARG A 57 -17.14 -24.29 6.57
CA ARG A 57 -17.34 -23.00 5.91
C ARG A 57 -17.08 -21.87 6.90
N PHE A 58 -16.26 -20.91 6.50
CA PHE A 58 -15.93 -19.71 7.26
C PHE A 58 -16.30 -18.47 6.45
N GLN A 59 -16.51 -17.35 7.13
CA GLN A 59 -16.75 -16.05 6.51
C GLN A 59 -15.82 -15.01 7.10
N TRP A 60 -15.35 -14.09 6.26
CA TRP A 60 -14.58 -12.95 6.72
C TRP A 60 -15.48 -11.99 7.51
N LYS A 61 -14.98 -11.51 8.66
CA LYS A 61 -15.67 -10.48 9.47
C LYS A 61 -15.12 -9.08 9.20
N VAL A 62 -13.90 -9.04 8.67
CA VAL A 62 -13.07 -7.85 8.44
C VAL A 62 -12.52 -7.93 7.02
N LEU A 63 -11.88 -6.87 6.56
CA LEU A 63 -11.39 -6.79 5.20
C LEU A 63 -10.36 -7.90 4.89
N PRO A 64 -10.58 -8.76 3.89
CA PRO A 64 -9.66 -9.83 3.56
C PRO A 64 -8.42 -9.28 2.83
N GLN A 65 -7.23 -9.78 3.19
CA GLN A 65 -6.02 -9.55 2.41
C GLN A 65 -6.13 -10.29 1.07
N GLY A 66 -5.70 -9.64 -0.03
CA GLY A 66 -5.75 -10.21 -1.38
C GLY A 66 -7.04 -9.91 -2.17
N MET A 67 -8.07 -9.33 -1.55
CA MET A 67 -9.19 -8.78 -2.32
C MET A 67 -8.74 -7.50 -3.05
N VAL A 68 -9.05 -7.40 -4.34
CA VAL A 68 -8.64 -6.28 -5.22
C VAL A 68 -9.04 -4.91 -4.66
N ASN A 69 -10.22 -4.81 -4.02
CA ASN A 69 -10.72 -3.56 -3.48
C ASN A 69 -10.24 -3.25 -2.05
N SER A 70 -9.59 -4.21 -1.39
CA SER A 70 -9.14 -4.05 -0.01
C SER A 70 -8.20 -2.84 0.17
N PRO A 71 -7.17 -2.64 -0.68
CA PRO A 71 -6.29 -1.48 -0.58
C PRO A 71 -7.05 -0.15 -0.63
N THR A 72 -7.98 0.00 -1.59
CA THR A 72 -8.79 1.21 -1.76
C THR A 72 -9.66 1.48 -0.52
N ILE A 73 -10.24 0.43 0.07
CA ILE A 73 -11.06 0.57 1.28
C ILE A 73 -10.20 0.94 2.51
N CYS A 74 -9.03 0.33 2.71
CA CYS A 74 -8.09 0.75 3.78
C CYS A 74 -7.65 2.20 3.56
N GLN A 75 -7.30 2.58 2.31
CA GLN A 75 -6.91 3.96 2.00
C GLN A 75 -7.99 4.97 2.39
N ILE A 76 -9.22 4.80 1.89
CA ILE A 76 -10.32 5.74 2.14
C ILE A 76 -10.67 5.81 3.62
N THR A 77 -10.67 4.67 4.31
CA THR A 77 -11.01 4.62 5.74
C THR A 77 -9.98 5.35 6.59
N VAL A 78 -8.70 5.10 6.34
CA VAL A 78 -7.61 5.77 7.07
C VAL A 78 -7.52 7.25 6.70
N ASP A 79 -7.71 7.62 5.43
CA ASP A 79 -7.71 9.03 5.02
C ASP A 79 -8.82 9.83 5.71
N ARG A 80 -10.03 9.26 5.81
CA ARG A 80 -11.13 9.85 6.59
C ARG A 80 -10.79 10.02 8.06
N ALA A 81 -10.13 9.03 8.68
CA ALA A 81 -9.68 9.15 10.06
C ALA A 81 -8.63 10.26 10.25
N LEU A 82 -7.77 10.50 9.25
CA LEU A 82 -6.72 11.52 9.30
C LEU A 82 -7.18 12.92 8.87
N GLU A 83 -8.34 13.04 8.23
CA GLU A 83 -8.88 14.30 7.72
C GLU A 83 -8.88 15.45 8.77
N PRO A 84 -9.32 15.24 10.03
CA PRO A 84 -9.28 16.29 11.06
C PRO A 84 -7.85 16.77 11.37
N VAL A 85 -6.86 15.86 11.34
CA VAL A 85 -5.45 16.19 11.60
C VAL A 85 -4.89 17.03 10.45
N ARG A 86 -5.20 16.65 9.20
CA ARG A 86 -4.80 17.39 8.00
C ARG A 86 -5.34 18.82 8.02
N ARG A 87 -6.61 18.99 8.39
CA ARG A 87 -7.26 20.32 8.47
C ARG A 87 -6.72 21.20 9.60
N SER A 88 -6.37 20.60 10.74
CA SER A 88 -5.87 21.35 11.90
C SER A 88 -4.41 21.77 11.79
N ASN A 89 -3.59 21.06 11.01
CA ASN A 89 -2.16 21.29 10.89
C ASN A 89 -1.71 21.45 9.43
N PRO A 90 -2.04 22.55 8.75
CA PRO A 90 -1.73 22.73 7.32
C PRO A 90 -0.23 22.82 7.02
N THR A 91 0.60 23.06 8.04
CA THR A 91 2.07 23.09 7.92
C THR A 91 2.70 21.68 7.95
N VAL A 92 1.94 20.66 8.34
CA VAL A 92 2.39 19.27 8.42
C VAL A 92 1.94 18.53 7.16
N THR A 93 2.90 17.95 6.46
CA THR A 93 2.63 17.08 5.32
C THR A 93 2.42 15.66 5.81
N ILE A 94 1.26 15.09 5.54
CA ILE A 94 0.94 13.69 5.84
C ILE A 94 0.75 12.96 4.51
N VAL A 95 1.60 11.99 4.21
CA VAL A 95 1.45 11.11 3.04
C VAL A 95 1.04 9.76 3.56
N GLN A 96 -0.09 9.23 3.07
CA GLN A 96 -0.63 7.95 3.50
C GLN A 96 -0.73 7.04 2.28
N TYR A 97 -0.20 5.83 2.41
CA TYR A 97 -0.36 4.78 1.43
C TYR A 97 -0.72 3.49 2.16
N MET A 98 -1.99 3.10 2.05
CA MET A 98 -2.54 1.96 2.77
C MET A 98 -2.26 2.06 4.28
N ASP A 99 -1.49 1.12 4.83
CA ASP A 99 -1.06 1.03 6.23
C ASP A 99 0.18 1.87 6.56
N ASP A 100 0.94 2.31 5.56
CA ASP A 100 2.11 3.17 5.75
C ASP A 100 1.72 4.66 5.78
N ILE A 101 2.25 5.39 6.77
CA ILE A 101 2.08 6.83 6.91
C ILE A 101 3.44 7.49 7.05
N LEU A 102 3.71 8.49 6.21
CA LEU A 102 4.83 9.41 6.34
C LEU A 102 4.34 10.76 6.83
N ILE A 103 5.01 11.32 7.83
CA ILE A 103 4.77 12.66 8.37
C ILE A 103 6.04 13.49 8.17
N ALA A 104 5.91 14.66 7.54
CA ALA A 104 6.98 15.65 7.40
C ALA A 104 6.50 17.02 7.92
N ALA A 105 7.38 17.74 8.61
CA ALA A 105 7.06 19.07 9.14
C ALA A 105 8.30 19.98 9.18
N PRO A 106 8.15 21.31 9.32
CA PRO A 106 9.28 22.23 9.33
C PRO A 106 10.32 22.02 10.46
N SER A 107 9.96 21.37 11.57
CA SER A 107 10.87 21.08 12.69
C SER A 107 10.64 19.69 13.28
N ALA A 108 11.69 19.10 13.86
CA ALA A 108 11.60 17.76 14.47
C ALA A 108 10.58 17.72 15.63
N SER A 109 10.51 18.80 16.41
CA SER A 109 9.51 18.96 17.46
C SER A 109 8.07 18.97 16.93
N GLN A 110 7.83 19.51 15.74
CA GLN A 110 6.52 19.44 15.09
C GLN A 110 6.22 18.03 14.58
N VAL A 111 7.22 17.32 14.05
CA VAL A 111 7.07 15.91 13.68
C VAL A 111 6.68 15.07 14.90
N ASP A 112 7.34 15.26 16.03
CA ASP A 112 7.02 14.51 17.25
C ASP A 112 5.59 14.75 17.73
N ARG A 113 5.15 16.02 17.74
CA ARG A 113 3.76 16.37 18.06
C ARG A 113 2.77 15.76 17.07
N ALA A 114 3.06 15.88 15.77
CA ALA A 114 2.21 15.33 14.72
C ALA A 114 2.11 13.80 14.81
N VAL A 115 3.21 13.11 15.12
CA VAL A 115 3.22 11.66 15.39
C VAL A 115 2.30 11.32 16.54
N SER A 116 2.35 12.05 17.67
CA SER A 116 1.45 11.83 18.80
C SER A 116 -0.02 12.06 18.42
N THR A 117 -0.33 13.18 17.77
CA THR A 117 -1.70 13.51 17.34
C THR A 117 -2.27 12.51 16.34
N VAL A 118 -1.47 12.10 15.34
CA VAL A 118 -1.86 11.06 14.38
C VAL A 118 -2.08 9.73 15.09
N SER A 119 -1.20 9.36 16.02
CA SER A 119 -1.32 8.11 16.77
C SER A 119 -2.59 8.06 17.61
N GLU A 120 -2.90 9.14 18.30
CA GLU A 120 -4.10 9.24 19.11
C GLU A 120 -5.37 9.25 18.24
N THR A 121 -5.36 9.99 17.13
CA THR A 121 -6.50 10.03 16.20
C THR A 121 -6.76 8.66 15.57
N LEU A 122 -5.72 7.95 15.16
CA LEU A 122 -5.88 6.59 14.62
C LEU A 122 -6.42 5.64 15.69
N LYS A 123 -5.91 5.74 16.92
CA LYS A 123 -6.38 4.93 18.06
C LYS A 123 -7.86 5.17 18.38
N THR A 124 -8.33 6.41 18.39
CA THR A 124 -9.75 6.71 18.63
C THR A 124 -10.65 6.22 17.50
N ASN A 125 -10.11 6.05 16.29
CA ASN A 125 -10.80 5.46 15.13
C ASN A 125 -10.62 3.93 15.01
N GLY A 126 -10.04 3.26 16.01
CA GLY A 126 -9.92 1.80 16.05
C GLY A 126 -8.67 1.22 15.35
N PHE A 127 -7.70 2.06 14.98
CA PHE A 127 -6.43 1.63 14.41
C PHE A 127 -5.31 1.61 15.46
N GLU A 128 -4.45 0.59 15.43
CA GLU A 128 -3.28 0.48 16.28
C GLU A 128 -2.01 0.79 15.46
N ILE A 129 -1.08 1.59 16.00
CA ILE A 129 0.22 1.79 15.37
C ILE A 129 1.20 0.77 15.91
N ALA A 130 1.98 0.16 15.02
CA ALA A 130 3.13 -0.64 15.39
C ALA A 130 4.24 0.26 15.95
N SER A 131 4.18 0.55 17.26
CA SER A 131 5.12 1.46 17.94
C SER A 131 6.59 1.10 17.73
N ALA A 132 6.90 -0.20 17.68
CA ALA A 132 8.25 -0.71 17.41
C ALA A 132 8.75 -0.42 15.98
N LYS A 133 7.85 -0.11 15.04
CA LYS A 133 8.17 0.22 13.65
C LYS A 133 8.20 1.72 13.37
N ILE A 134 7.98 2.58 14.37
CA ILE A 134 8.07 4.02 14.16
C ILE A 134 9.54 4.38 13.87
N LYS A 135 9.79 4.86 12.66
CA LYS A 135 11.13 5.30 12.23
C LYS A 135 11.17 6.81 12.21
N LYS A 136 12.07 7.41 13.00
CA LYS A 136 12.34 8.84 13.02
C LYS A 136 13.82 9.08 12.79
N GLY A 137 14.17 10.16 12.11
CA GLY A 137 15.57 10.53 11.97
C GLY A 137 15.87 11.36 10.72
N PRO A 138 17.16 11.62 10.46
CA PRO A 138 17.61 12.37 9.28
C PRO A 138 17.41 11.59 7.98
N CYS A 139 17.31 10.26 8.07
CA CYS A 139 16.97 9.36 6.97
C CYS A 139 15.87 8.40 7.40
N VAL A 140 14.83 8.23 6.58
CA VAL A 140 13.74 7.27 6.81
C VAL A 140 13.44 6.51 5.52
N THR A 141 12.91 5.29 5.63
CA THR A 141 12.47 4.51 4.45
C THR A 141 10.95 4.49 4.39
N PHE A 142 10.38 4.89 3.25
CA PHE A 142 8.95 4.88 2.99
C PHE A 142 8.69 4.22 1.63
N LEU A 143 7.89 3.16 1.60
CA LEU A 143 7.57 2.39 0.37
C LEU A 143 8.83 1.91 -0.40
N GLY A 144 9.87 1.54 0.36
CA GLY A 144 11.17 1.11 -0.18
C GLY A 144 12.11 2.25 -0.59
N VAL A 145 11.65 3.49 -0.63
CA VAL A 145 12.45 4.67 -0.96
C VAL A 145 13.10 5.23 0.30
N GLU A 146 14.42 5.47 0.26
CA GLU A 146 15.12 6.17 1.34
C GLU A 146 15.00 7.68 1.14
N ILE A 147 14.52 8.38 2.17
CA ILE A 147 14.31 9.81 2.18
C ILE A 147 15.30 10.41 3.16
N SER A 148 16.19 11.27 2.68
CA SER A 148 17.07 12.11 3.50
C SER A 148 16.66 13.58 3.39
N SER A 149 17.27 14.45 4.21
CA SER A 149 17.05 15.90 4.12
C SER A 149 17.39 16.49 2.75
N SER A 150 18.32 15.88 2.02
CA SER A 150 18.91 16.48 0.81
C SER A 150 18.55 15.76 -0.48
N TYR A 151 18.41 14.44 -0.43
CA TYR A 151 18.16 13.58 -1.58
C TYR A 151 17.24 12.41 -1.24
N ILE A 152 16.63 11.85 -2.27
CA ILE A 152 15.77 10.68 -2.20
C ILE A 152 16.46 9.57 -2.98
N THR A 153 16.68 8.41 -2.35
CA THR A 153 17.32 7.25 -2.97
C THR A 153 16.27 6.19 -3.28
N PRO A 154 16.09 5.84 -4.57
CA PRO A 154 15.30 4.69 -4.99
C PRO A 154 15.75 3.39 -4.30
N PRO A 155 14.86 2.43 -3.97
CA PRO A 155 15.24 1.05 -3.71
C PRO A 155 16.15 0.51 -4.83
N GLN A 156 17.05 -0.39 -4.45
CA GLN A 156 17.90 -1.06 -5.43
C GLN A 156 17.05 -1.97 -6.31
N ILE A 157 16.95 -1.64 -7.59
CA ILE A 157 16.26 -2.46 -8.58
C ILE A 157 17.28 -3.30 -9.33
N LYS A 158 17.04 -4.60 -9.39
CA LYS A 158 17.82 -5.53 -10.20
C LYS A 158 17.00 -5.96 -11.40
N ILE A 159 17.39 -5.48 -12.57
CA ILE A 159 16.80 -5.92 -13.83
C ILE A 159 17.60 -7.12 -14.33
N ARG A 160 16.96 -8.30 -14.34
CA ARG A 160 17.52 -9.50 -14.99
C ARG A 160 17.23 -9.43 -16.49
N ARG A 161 18.21 -9.79 -17.31
CA ARG A 161 18.07 -9.83 -18.77
C ARG A 161 17.70 -11.23 -19.28
N ASP A 162 18.02 -12.25 -18.50
CA ASP A 162 17.71 -13.63 -18.81
C ASP A 162 16.27 -13.92 -18.35
N ILE A 163 15.35 -13.93 -19.30
CA ILE A 163 13.91 -14.13 -19.06
C ILE A 163 13.52 -15.46 -19.69
N GLU A 164 13.22 -16.45 -18.86
CA GLU A 164 12.85 -17.79 -19.33
C GLU A 164 11.43 -18.18 -18.95
N THR A 165 10.91 -17.63 -17.85
CA THR A 165 9.59 -17.98 -17.31
C THR A 165 8.63 -16.79 -17.29
N LEU A 166 7.32 -17.09 -17.20
CA LEU A 166 6.29 -16.07 -16.95
C LEU A 166 6.57 -15.29 -15.65
N HIS A 167 7.12 -15.97 -14.63
CA HIS A 167 7.48 -15.34 -13.37
C HIS A 167 8.60 -14.30 -13.55
N ASP A 168 9.64 -14.62 -14.32
CA ASP A 168 10.73 -13.68 -14.61
C ASP A 168 10.19 -12.45 -15.37
N MET A 169 9.26 -12.67 -16.30
CA MET A 169 8.58 -11.61 -17.03
C MET A 169 7.74 -10.72 -16.10
N GLN A 170 6.99 -11.32 -15.16
CA GLN A 170 6.25 -10.59 -14.12
C GLN A 170 7.18 -9.73 -13.23
N GLN A 171 8.33 -10.28 -12.84
CA GLN A 171 9.33 -9.54 -12.05
C GLN A 171 9.92 -8.34 -12.83
N LEU A 172 10.21 -8.53 -14.13
CA LEU A 172 10.69 -7.46 -15.00
C LEU A 172 9.66 -6.35 -15.13
N VAL A 173 8.41 -6.70 -15.49
CA VAL A 173 7.33 -5.73 -15.66
C VAL A 173 7.06 -4.97 -14.36
N GLY A 174 7.06 -5.65 -13.21
CA GLY A 174 6.93 -5.01 -11.90
C GLY A 174 8.06 -4.02 -11.62
N SER A 175 9.31 -4.38 -11.94
CA SER A 175 10.47 -3.50 -11.78
C SER A 175 10.39 -2.25 -12.67
N LEU A 176 9.94 -2.41 -13.91
CA LEU A 176 9.74 -1.29 -14.86
C LEU A 176 8.57 -0.40 -14.45
N GLN A 177 7.45 -0.98 -14.00
CA GLN A 177 6.33 -0.24 -13.45
C GLN A 177 6.73 0.59 -12.24
N TRP A 178 7.58 0.04 -11.37
CA TRP A 178 8.14 0.79 -10.25
C TRP A 178 9.02 1.97 -10.74
N LEU A 179 9.92 1.72 -11.71
CA LEU A 179 10.81 2.74 -12.28
C LEU A 179 10.05 3.90 -12.92
N ARG A 180 8.88 3.64 -13.48
CA ARG A 180 8.01 4.66 -14.09
C ARG A 180 7.64 5.79 -13.13
N ASN A 181 7.71 5.58 -11.82
CA ASN A 181 7.48 6.63 -10.82
C ASN A 181 8.65 7.63 -10.72
N ILE A 182 9.82 7.31 -11.26
CA ILE A 182 11.06 8.10 -11.12
C ILE A 182 11.58 8.57 -12.48
N ILE A 183 11.50 7.71 -13.49
CA ILE A 183 11.88 8.01 -14.86
C ILE A 183 10.65 7.90 -15.76
N LEU A 184 10.57 8.75 -16.76
CA LEU A 184 9.49 8.69 -17.75
C LEU A 184 9.73 7.49 -18.67
N ILE A 185 9.00 6.40 -18.43
CA ILE A 185 8.89 5.26 -19.34
C ILE A 185 7.58 5.44 -20.13
N PRO A 186 7.65 5.65 -21.46
CA PRO A 186 6.46 5.82 -22.29
C PRO A 186 5.57 4.56 -22.27
N PRO A 187 4.23 4.69 -22.29
CA PRO A 187 3.33 3.55 -22.36
C PRO A 187 3.63 2.60 -23.53
N GLU A 188 4.08 3.15 -24.66
CA GLU A 188 4.39 2.41 -25.88
C GLU A 188 5.52 1.39 -25.69
N VAL A 189 6.39 1.61 -24.70
CA VAL A 189 7.46 0.68 -24.30
C VAL A 189 6.93 -0.41 -23.36
N MET A 190 5.90 -0.11 -22.56
CA MET A 190 5.33 -1.03 -21.58
C MET A 190 4.24 -1.93 -22.15
N ASP A 191 3.46 -1.45 -23.12
CA ASP A 191 2.30 -2.17 -23.66
C ASP A 191 2.67 -3.56 -24.23
N PRO A 192 3.72 -3.72 -25.05
CA PRO A 192 4.13 -5.05 -25.53
C PRO A 192 4.53 -6.00 -24.39
N LEU A 193 5.10 -5.46 -23.31
CA LEU A 193 5.51 -6.26 -22.15
C LEU A 193 4.29 -6.70 -21.33
N ASN A 194 3.30 -5.82 -21.16
CA ASN A 194 2.04 -6.14 -20.49
C ASN A 194 1.23 -7.18 -21.30
N ASP A 195 1.27 -7.12 -22.63
CA ASP A 195 0.61 -8.10 -23.49
C ASP A 195 1.15 -9.51 -23.31
N LEU A 196 2.46 -9.66 -23.09
CA LEU A 196 3.08 -10.96 -22.79
C LEU A 196 2.65 -11.56 -21.45
N LEU A 197 2.11 -10.75 -20.53
CA LEU A 197 1.56 -11.21 -19.26
C LEU A 197 0.10 -11.67 -19.37
N LYS A 198 -0.60 -11.30 -20.45
CA LYS A 198 -1.96 -11.76 -20.70
C LYS A 198 -1.88 -13.25 -21.05
N GLY A 199 -2.36 -14.10 -20.14
CA GLY A 199 -2.52 -15.52 -20.45
C GLY A 199 -3.45 -15.69 -21.66
N LYS A 200 -3.28 -16.78 -22.43
CA LYS A 200 -4.32 -17.18 -23.37
C LYS A 200 -5.59 -17.42 -22.57
N ASN A 201 -6.59 -16.58 -22.76
CA ASN A 201 -7.89 -16.77 -22.17
C ASN A 201 -8.45 -18.12 -22.65
N SER A 202 -8.82 -19.00 -21.73
CA SER A 202 -9.36 -20.34 -22.06
C SER A 202 -10.67 -20.29 -22.87
N TRP A 203 -11.30 -19.12 -22.98
CA TRP A 203 -12.49 -18.86 -23.79
C TRP A 203 -12.19 -18.44 -25.24
N GLU A 204 -10.96 -18.08 -25.58
CA GLU A 204 -10.57 -17.63 -26.93
C GLU A 204 -10.22 -18.78 -27.89
N GLN A 205 -10.28 -20.04 -27.43
CA GLN A 205 -10.00 -21.23 -28.25
C GLN A 205 -11.24 -21.89 -28.89
N LYS A 206 -12.37 -21.20 -28.98
CA LYS A 206 -13.52 -21.68 -29.76
C LYS A 206 -13.77 -20.81 -30.98
N HIS A 207 -13.03 -21.05 -32.06
CA HIS A 207 -13.48 -20.88 -33.43
C HIS A 207 -12.78 -21.87 -34.35
#